data_AF-A0A7Z6SPR9-F1
#
_entry.id   AF-A0A7Z6SPR9-F1
#
_cell.length_a   1.000
_cell.length_b   1.000
_cell.length_c   1.000
_cell.angle_alpha   90.00
_cell.angle_beta   90.00
_cell.angle_gamma   90.00
#
_symmetry.space_group_name_H-M   'P 1'
#
loop_
_entity.id
_entity.type
_entity.pdbx_description
1 polymer ?
#
loop_
_entity_poly.entity_id
_entity_poly.type
_entity_poly.pdbx_seq_one_letter_code
_entity_poly.pdbx_strand_id
1 'polypeptide(L)' 'MKSLKVFDYEDVQLIPNKCIVNSRSECDTTVILGKHAFKMPIVPANM' A
#
# COMPACT_ATOMS: atom_id res chain seq x y z
N MET A 1 20.47 -23.09 -2.25
CA MET A 1 19.35 -22.33 -2.84
C MET A 1 18.27 -22.20 -1.76
N LYS A 2 18.01 -21.00 -1.23
CA LYS A 2 16.91 -20.83 -0.26
C LYS A 2 15.59 -20.85 -1.04
N SER A 3 14.71 -21.79 -0.71
CA SER A 3 13.30 -21.73 -1.12
C SER A 3 12.71 -20.44 -0.58
N LEU A 4 12.07 -19.62 -1.43
CA LEU A 4 11.17 -18.57 -0.93
C LEU A 4 10.04 -19.29 -0.19
N LYS A 5 9.84 -18.94 1.08
CA LYS A 5 8.72 -19.46 1.86
C LYS A 5 7.45 -18.82 1.29
N VAL A 6 6.42 -19.61 1.02
CA VAL A 6 5.09 -19.07 0.75
C VAL A 6 4.63 -18.32 2.00
N PHE A 7 4.08 -17.13 1.85
CA PHE A 7 3.59 -16.27 2.92
C PHE A 7 2.29 -15.58 2.50
N ASP A 8 1.46 -15.21 3.48
CA ASP A 8 0.22 -14.44 3.31
C ASP A 8 0.24 -13.15 4.17
N TYR A 9 -0.83 -12.37 4.17
CA TYR A 9 -0.94 -11.12 4.93
C TYR A 9 -0.71 -11.30 6.44
N GLU A 10 -1.10 -12.45 6.99
CA GLU A 10 -0.94 -12.78 8.41
C GLU A 10 0.52 -13.03 8.80
N ASP A 11 1.37 -13.39 7.83
CA ASP A 11 2.78 -13.71 8.03
C ASP A 11 3.70 -12.48 7.97
N VAL A 12 3.18 -11.32 7.55
CA VAL A 12 3.97 -10.11 7.25
C VAL A 12 3.69 -9.00 8.26
N GLN A 13 4.76 -8.40 8.77
CA GLN A 13 4.71 -7.19 9.59
C GLN A 13 5.53 -6.09 8.92
N LEU A 14 4.94 -4.90 8.78
CA LEU A 14 5.64 -3.73 8.25
C LEU A 14 6.51 -3.10 9.35
N ILE A 15 7.78 -2.88 9.07
CA ILE A 15 8.70 -2.22 10.00
C ILE A 15 8.60 -0.70 9.81
N PRO A 16 8.31 0.09 10.87
CA PRO A 16 8.28 1.54 10.76
C PRO A 16 9.64 2.12 10.36
N ASN A 17 9.62 3.14 9.49
CA ASN A 17 10.77 4.01 9.22
C ASN A 17 10.63 5.33 9.98
N LYS A 18 11.69 6.16 9.96
CA LYS A 18 11.64 7.51 10.52
C LYS A 18 10.51 8.32 9.88
N CYS A 19 9.56 8.80 10.69
CA CYS A 19 8.48 9.65 10.22
C CYS A 19 9.03 10.99 9.72
N ILE A 20 8.60 11.41 8.53
CA ILE A 20 9.03 12.66 7.88
C ILE A 20 7.91 13.70 7.76
N VAL A 21 6.70 13.37 8.23
CA VAL A 21 5.51 14.22 8.24
C VAL A 21 5.08 14.54 9.67
N ASN A 22 4.39 15.65 9.89
CA ASN A 22 3.88 16.04 11.22
C ASN A 22 2.42 15.63 11.43
N SER A 23 1.66 15.48 10.35
CA SER A 23 0.27 15.06 10.33
C SER A 23 0.03 14.04 9.23
N ARG A 24 -0.82 13.03 9.50
CA ARG A 24 -1.24 12.05 8.49
C ARG A 24 -1.97 12.66 7.30
N SER A 25 -2.54 13.86 7.47
CA SER A 25 -3.21 14.60 6.38
C SER A 25 -2.23 15.10 5.31
N GLU A 26 -0.93 15.07 5.58
CA GLU A 26 0.13 15.38 4.61
C GLU A 26 0.41 14.21 3.66
N CYS A 27 -0.07 13.00 3.96
CA CYS A 27 0.13 11.82 3.12
C CYS A 27 -0.88 11.79 1.96
N ASP A 28 -0.39 11.80 0.72
CA ASP A 28 -1.20 11.66 -0.49
C ASP A 28 -1.37 10.17 -0.87
N THR A 29 -2.61 9.70 -0.90
CA THR A 29 -2.98 8.34 -1.29
C THR A 29 -3.47 8.22 -2.73
N THR A 30 -3.39 9.30 -3.52
CA THR A 30 -3.83 9.28 -4.91
C THR A 30 -2.98 8.34 -5.75
N VAL A 31 -3.60 7.72 -6.74
CA VAL A 31 -2.94 6.80 -7.66
C VAL A 31 -3.41 7.05 -9.08
N ILE A 32 -2.53 6.84 -10.05
CA ILE A 32 -2.83 6.95 -11.48
C ILE A 32 -2.98 5.53 -12.04
N LEU A 33 -4.09 5.28 -12.73
CA LEU A 33 -4.30 4.06 -13.52
C LEU A 33 -4.64 4.48 -14.96
N GLY A 34 -3.70 4.25 -15.88
CA GLY A 34 -3.81 4.76 -17.25
C GLY A 34 -3.77 6.29 -17.31
N LYS A 35 -4.82 6.92 -17.85
CA LYS A 35 -4.94 8.39 -17.98
C LYS A 35 -5.80 9.04 -16.87
N HIS A 36 -6.21 8.27 -15.87
CA HIS A 36 -7.14 8.72 -14.84
C HIS A 36 -6.48 8.70 -13.46
N ALA A 37 -6.82 9.69 -12.64
CA ALA A 37 -6.38 9.79 -11.25
C ALA A 37 -7.50 9.35 -10.30
N PHE A 38 -7.16 8.57 -9.28
CA PHE A 38 -8.05 8.03 -8.27
C PHE A 38 -7.59 8.47 -6.89
N LYS A 39 -8.53 8.66 -5.96
CA LYS A 39 -8.22 9.12 -4.60
C LYS A 39 -7.50 8.08 -3.73
N MET A 40 -7.72 6.79 -4.01
CA MET A 40 -7.18 5.69 -3.23
C MET A 40 -6.91 4.48 -4.13
N PRO A 41 -5.91 3.63 -3.80
CA PRO A 41 -5.58 2.42 -4.55
C PRO A 41 -6.48 1.25 -4.17
N ILE A 42 -7.80 1.45 -4.21
CA ILE A 42 -8.79 0.42 -3.93
C ILE A 42 -9.89 0.41 -4.99
N VAL A 43 -10.49 -0.75 -5.19
CA VAL A 43 -11.65 -0.92 -6.06
C VAL A 43 -12.61 -1.91 -5.39
N PRO A 44 -13.93 -1.63 -5.36
CA PRO A 44 -14.91 -2.64 -5.00
C PRO A 44 -14.85 -3.83 -5.97
N ALA A 45 -15.15 -5.03 -5.49
CA ALA A 45 -15.20 -6.19 -6.36
C ALA A 45 -16.29 -6.02 -7.44
N ASN A 46 -15.98 -6.42 -8.68
CA ASN A 46 -16.89 -6.38 -9.83
C ASN A 46 -17.72 -7.67 -9.93
N MET A 47 -18.36 -8.04 -8.82
CA MET A 47 -19.13 -9.28 -8.66
C MET A 47 -20.61 -8.99 -8.44
#